data_AF-A0A4U7J7Z6-F1
#
_entry.id   AF-A0A4U7J7Z6-F1
#
_cell.length_a   1.000
_cell.length_b   1.000
_cell.length_c   1.000
_cell.angle_alpha   90.00
_cell.angle_beta   90.00
_cell.angle_gamma   90.00
#
_symmetry.space_group_name_H-M   'P 1'
#
loop_
_entity.id
_entity.type
_entity.pdbx_description
1 polymer ?
#
loop_
_entity_poly.entity_id
_entity_poly.type
_entity_poly.pdbx_seq_one_letter_code
_entity_poly.pdbx_strand_id
1 'polypeptide(L)'
;MKKISMLVMIAILASTLLATSSIPALAEDVEFSTVQDNSDISQTITEKGIALSVEDFNKAMTGPESERQPKESCSSYKTVDLQIKNLNLNGSTISFDANAKYSGEKSDISASGSLYAGFKAQNGMNSIVGNLEDLTGNFKILLFEIFNDSSKDNLLVKNEINEKPHLKMYLLDSNKDILFFEIELPKVLEQLNANAFSEGDSKNDLYWFTELAKPTEIKNISTDKEIMQKLGIPTTKKRALGGYSTWANPTTYYKAFYVGNDYTQCYSLPYLEYKHVNVASQDSTWTAAFKVAEHTQVGNYTYYGNNVFSYRNLQINFGCGDKSTFVRTFQEGRMYDYTSYIKGIKSLYDTITASLGKKVVSTLPYGSTLNTILGYFNTLTSQSGEVTLGGGAVSLSDRKTVAVGQKLAKYEFEECTDHGGQILNGDYYIYQALLQYESTSGTSVSTVGALQLKFDVYDKSVPSTTSVSQNFQLNYTAIP
;
A
#
# COMPACT_ATOMS: atom_id res chain seq x y z
N MET A 1 -25.52 -3.21 67.97
CA MET A 1 -26.75 -3.89 67.51
C MET A 1 -27.20 -3.24 66.21
N LYS A 2 -27.42 -4.05 65.15
CA LYS A 2 -27.94 -3.75 63.78
C LYS A 2 -27.04 -2.81 62.95
N LYS A 3 -26.33 -3.17 61.86
CA LYS A 3 -26.43 -4.15 60.74
C LYS A 3 -27.68 -4.04 59.86
N ILE A 4 -27.40 -4.05 58.54
CA ILE A 4 -28.26 -3.89 57.32
C ILE A 4 -28.34 -2.40 56.92
N SER A 5 -27.89 -1.91 55.75
CA SER A 5 -27.89 -2.48 54.39
C SER A 5 -26.70 -1.96 53.56
N MET A 6 -25.95 -2.89 52.98
CA MET A 6 -25.05 -2.73 51.83
C MET A 6 -25.90 -2.98 50.56
N LEU A 7 -25.45 -2.48 49.41
CA LEU A 7 -26.11 -2.48 48.08
C LEU A 7 -27.12 -1.35 47.86
N VAL A 8 -26.82 -0.49 46.86
CA VAL A 8 -27.72 0.23 45.92
C VAL A 8 -27.06 1.49 45.29
N MET A 9 -25.83 1.87 45.64
CA MET A 9 -25.16 3.04 45.02
C MET A 9 -23.81 2.75 44.33
N ILE A 10 -23.68 1.56 43.72
CA ILE A 10 -22.63 1.23 42.72
C ILE A 10 -23.31 0.62 41.48
N ALA A 11 -24.46 1.18 41.12
CA ALA A 11 -25.16 0.94 39.87
C ALA A 11 -25.71 2.29 39.43
N ILE A 12 -25.56 2.63 38.15
CA ILE A 12 -25.94 3.91 37.52
C ILE A 12 -24.84 5.00 37.56
N LEU A 13 -23.67 4.68 36.99
CA LEU A 13 -22.92 5.59 36.09
C LEU A 13 -21.88 4.80 35.27
N ALA A 14 -22.28 3.59 34.85
CA ALA A 14 -21.57 2.72 33.91
C ALA A 14 -22.43 2.52 32.65
N SER A 15 -23.07 3.58 32.18
CA SER A 15 -23.99 3.55 31.04
C SER A 15 -23.78 4.76 30.13
N THR A 16 -22.59 4.81 29.50
CA THR A 16 -22.28 5.45 28.20
C THR A 16 -20.88 5.01 27.77
N LEU A 17 -20.66 3.69 27.68
CA LEU A 17 -19.52 3.08 27.00
C LEU A 17 -20.06 1.99 26.06
N LEU A 18 -20.59 2.43 24.91
CA LEU A 18 -21.03 1.63 23.77
C LEU A 18 -20.69 2.52 22.54
N ALA A 19 -19.89 2.16 21.55
CA ALA A 19 -19.22 0.92 21.22
C ALA A 19 -17.90 1.26 20.50
N THR A 20 -16.76 0.86 21.05
CA THR A 20 -15.47 0.76 20.34
C THR A 20 -14.75 -0.47 20.85
N SER A 21 -15.08 -1.62 20.26
CA SER A 21 -14.24 -2.81 20.32
C SER A 21 -14.72 -3.81 19.27
N SER A 22 -14.55 -3.50 17.98
CA SER A 22 -14.25 -4.55 17.01
C SER A 22 -12.73 -4.78 17.08
N ILE A 23 -12.32 -5.42 18.17
CA ILE A 23 -11.12 -6.25 18.17
C ILE A 23 -11.35 -7.26 17.04
N PRO A 24 -10.48 -7.38 16.01
CA PRO A 24 -10.58 -8.55 15.15
C PRO A 24 -10.45 -9.73 16.10
N ALA A 25 -11.48 -10.56 16.11
CA ALA A 25 -11.53 -11.75 16.91
C ALA A 25 -10.16 -12.43 16.85
N LEU A 26 -9.69 -12.92 18.01
CA LEU A 26 -8.73 -14.01 18.00
C LEU A 26 -9.11 -14.90 16.83
N ALA A 27 -8.12 -15.23 16.00
CA ALA A 27 -8.22 -16.40 15.16
C ALA A 27 -8.73 -17.51 16.08
N GLU A 28 -10.03 -17.80 16.00
CA GLU A 28 -10.48 -19.14 16.28
C GLU A 28 -9.59 -19.96 15.37
N ASP A 29 -8.75 -20.78 16.00
CA ASP A 29 -8.30 -22.01 15.39
C ASP A 29 -9.58 -22.62 14.80
N VAL A 30 -9.83 -22.32 13.53
CA VAL A 30 -10.73 -23.10 12.71
C VAL A 30 -10.05 -24.44 12.78
N GLU A 31 -10.60 -25.31 13.62
CA GLU A 31 -10.33 -26.72 13.57
C GLU A 31 -10.52 -27.07 12.10
N PHE A 32 -9.39 -27.19 11.40
CA PHE A 32 -9.31 -27.99 10.21
C PHE A 32 -9.97 -29.28 10.64
N SER A 33 -11.19 -29.54 10.16
CA SER A 33 -11.55 -30.91 9.86
C SER A 33 -10.38 -31.39 9.03
N THR A 34 -9.54 -32.17 9.70
CA THR A 34 -8.33 -32.72 9.13
C THR A 34 -8.75 -33.36 7.82
N VAL A 35 -8.46 -32.69 6.71
CA VAL A 35 -8.20 -33.38 5.45
C VAL A 35 -6.86 -34.05 5.72
N GLN A 36 -6.94 -35.12 6.50
CA GLN A 36 -5.90 -36.11 6.65
C GLN A 36 -5.96 -36.96 5.38
N ASP A 37 -5.69 -36.31 4.26
CA ASP A 37 -5.23 -36.97 3.07
C ASP A 37 -3.86 -36.35 2.82
N ASN A 38 -2.83 -37.01 3.37
CA ASN A 38 -1.52 -37.05 2.74
C ASN A 38 -1.73 -37.70 1.37
N SER A 39 -2.36 -36.96 0.47
CA SER A 39 -2.52 -37.39 -0.89
C SER A 39 -1.19 -37.02 -1.55
N ASP A 40 -0.18 -37.89 -1.37
CA ASP A 40 0.94 -38.02 -2.30
C ASP A 40 0.32 -38.45 -3.65
N ILE A 41 -0.38 -37.53 -4.30
CA ILE A 41 -0.95 -37.74 -5.61
C ILE A 41 0.21 -37.47 -6.55
N SER A 42 0.91 -38.53 -6.93
CA SER A 42 1.90 -38.49 -8.00
C SER A 42 1.20 -38.34 -9.36
N GLN A 43 0.37 -37.31 -9.53
CA GLN A 43 -0.14 -36.92 -10.83
C GLN A 43 0.99 -36.23 -11.57
N THR A 44 1.41 -36.86 -12.67
CA THR A 44 2.25 -36.20 -13.65
C THR A 44 1.34 -35.50 -14.64
N ILE A 45 1.29 -34.17 -14.57
CA ILE A 45 0.53 -33.36 -15.53
C ILE A 45 1.48 -33.02 -16.66
N THR A 46 1.13 -33.35 -17.90
CA THR A 46 1.95 -33.03 -19.08
C THR A 46 1.15 -32.14 -20.01
N GLU A 47 1.65 -30.94 -20.25
CA GLU A 47 0.91 -29.90 -20.94
C GLU A 47 1.80 -29.09 -21.88
N LYS A 48 1.18 -28.49 -22.89
CA LYS A 48 1.86 -27.59 -23.82
C LYS A 48 1.61 -26.13 -23.44
N GLY A 49 2.69 -25.37 -23.44
CA GLY A 49 2.70 -23.92 -23.34
C GLY A 49 3.47 -23.29 -24.49
N ILE A 50 3.76 -22.00 -24.33
CA ILE A 50 4.56 -21.24 -25.29
C ILE A 50 5.66 -20.46 -24.57
N ALA A 51 6.72 -20.10 -25.28
CA ALA A 51 7.72 -19.14 -24.84
C ALA A 51 7.79 -17.95 -25.82
N LEU A 52 7.97 -16.76 -25.28
CA LEU A 52 8.21 -15.52 -26.01
C LEU A 52 9.26 -14.68 -25.28
N SER A 53 10.15 -14.01 -26.00
CA SER A 53 10.99 -12.99 -25.38
C SER A 53 10.13 -11.85 -24.83
N VAL A 54 10.62 -11.09 -23.84
CA VAL A 54 9.90 -9.89 -23.33
C VAL A 54 9.54 -8.93 -24.47
N GLU A 55 10.39 -8.79 -25.48
CA GLU A 55 10.11 -7.92 -26.64
C GLU A 55 8.91 -8.41 -27.45
N ASP A 56 8.87 -9.70 -27.78
CA ASP A 56 7.79 -10.28 -28.57
C ASP A 56 6.51 -10.47 -27.75
N PHE A 57 6.61 -10.68 -26.43
CA PHE A 57 5.47 -10.58 -25.50
C PHE A 57 4.79 -9.22 -25.63
N ASN A 58 5.57 -8.13 -25.65
CA ASN A 58 5.01 -6.80 -25.83
C ASN A 58 4.31 -6.63 -27.20
N LYS A 59 4.80 -7.27 -28.26
CA LYS A 59 4.16 -7.22 -29.60
C LYS A 59 2.91 -8.07 -29.69
N ALA A 60 2.88 -9.23 -29.02
CA ALA A 60 1.83 -10.23 -29.19
C ALA A 60 0.74 -10.18 -28.12
N MET A 61 1.07 -9.77 -26.89
CA MET A 61 0.19 -9.90 -25.73
C MET A 61 -0.16 -8.58 -25.07
N THR A 62 0.46 -7.47 -25.48
CA THR A 62 0.21 -6.15 -24.89
C THR A 62 -0.36 -5.15 -25.91
N GLY A 63 -0.97 -4.07 -25.43
CA GLY A 63 -1.67 -3.09 -26.27
C GLY A 63 -3.06 -3.56 -26.73
N PRO A 64 -3.85 -2.73 -27.42
CA PRO A 64 -5.16 -3.12 -27.93
C PRO A 64 -5.09 -4.36 -28.84
N GLU A 65 -6.10 -5.24 -28.78
CA GLU A 65 -6.11 -6.49 -29.58
C GLU A 65 -5.86 -6.26 -31.07
N SER A 66 -6.42 -5.18 -31.64
CA SER A 66 -6.25 -4.80 -33.04
C SER A 66 -4.82 -4.42 -33.45
N GLU A 67 -3.95 -4.12 -32.48
CA GLU A 67 -2.57 -3.69 -32.71
C GLU A 67 -1.55 -4.81 -32.49
N ARG A 68 -2.01 -5.99 -32.03
CA ARG A 68 -1.14 -7.11 -31.69
C ARG A 68 -0.75 -7.93 -32.90
N GLN A 69 0.47 -8.45 -32.84
CA GLN A 69 0.92 -9.47 -33.77
C GLN A 69 0.43 -10.85 -33.29
N PRO A 70 0.01 -11.75 -34.20
CA PRO A 70 -0.22 -13.14 -33.84
C PRO A 70 1.04 -13.73 -33.20
N LYS A 71 0.91 -14.36 -32.04
CA LYS A 71 2.06 -14.91 -31.29
C LYS A 71 2.91 -15.87 -32.14
N GLU A 72 2.28 -16.65 -33.02
CA GLU A 72 2.96 -17.60 -33.93
C GLU A 72 3.81 -16.89 -35.00
N SER A 73 3.59 -15.60 -35.24
CA SER A 73 4.39 -14.78 -36.17
C SER A 73 5.62 -14.15 -35.51
N CYS A 74 5.73 -14.21 -34.18
CA CYS A 74 6.85 -13.65 -33.45
C CYS A 74 8.10 -14.53 -33.58
N SER A 75 9.28 -13.89 -33.73
CA SER A 75 10.54 -14.60 -33.98
C SER A 75 11.00 -15.49 -32.83
N SER A 76 10.66 -15.13 -31.59
CA SER A 76 11.00 -15.90 -30.39
C SER A 76 9.96 -16.96 -30.03
N TYR A 77 8.85 -17.06 -30.77
CA TYR A 77 7.78 -18.01 -30.48
C TYR A 77 8.28 -19.44 -30.53
N LYS A 78 8.09 -20.15 -29.42
CA LYS A 78 8.42 -21.57 -29.28
C LYS A 78 7.32 -22.29 -28.53
N THR A 79 7.04 -23.53 -28.91
CA THR A 79 6.25 -24.44 -28.05
C THR A 79 7.12 -24.97 -26.93
N VAL A 80 6.55 -25.08 -25.74
CA VAL A 80 7.22 -25.60 -24.55
C VAL A 80 6.41 -26.76 -23.99
N ASP A 81 7.08 -27.87 -23.69
CA ASP A 81 6.45 -28.96 -22.97
C ASP A 81 6.70 -28.77 -21.46
N LEU A 82 5.62 -28.74 -20.69
CA LEU A 82 5.65 -28.71 -19.23
C LEU A 82 5.29 -30.08 -18.67
N GLN A 83 6.03 -30.52 -17.67
CA GLN A 83 5.66 -31.68 -16.88
C GLN A 83 5.73 -31.35 -15.38
N ILE A 84 4.57 -31.23 -14.72
CA ILE A 84 4.45 -31.03 -13.27
C ILE A 84 4.37 -32.39 -12.58
N LYS A 85 5.05 -32.54 -11.46
CA LYS A 85 5.12 -33.73 -10.60
C LYS A 85 5.09 -33.31 -9.13
N ASN A 86 4.81 -34.28 -8.27
CA ASN A 86 4.91 -34.13 -6.81
C ASN A 86 4.17 -32.89 -6.29
N LEU A 87 3.01 -32.57 -6.88
CA LEU A 87 2.21 -31.45 -6.41
C LEU A 87 1.67 -31.81 -5.03
N ASN A 88 2.07 -31.04 -4.03
CA ASN A 88 1.72 -31.22 -2.65
C ASN A 88 1.13 -29.94 -2.08
N LEU A 89 0.04 -30.08 -1.34
CA LEU A 89 -0.66 -29.01 -0.65
C LEU A 89 -0.68 -29.33 0.85
N ASN A 90 -0.12 -28.43 1.65
CA ASN A 90 -0.13 -28.53 3.11
C ASN A 90 -0.64 -27.21 3.70
N GLY A 91 -1.93 -27.18 4.07
CA GLY A 91 -2.60 -25.96 4.50
C GLY A 91 -2.56 -24.89 3.41
N SER A 92 -1.95 -23.74 3.73
CA SER A 92 -1.75 -22.66 2.76
C SER A 92 -0.46 -22.75 1.95
N THR A 93 0.33 -23.80 2.12
CA THR A 93 1.58 -23.98 1.36
C THR A 93 1.37 -24.94 0.20
N ILE A 94 1.84 -24.58 -0.98
CA ILE A 94 1.91 -25.45 -2.15
C ILE A 94 3.37 -25.67 -2.54
N SER A 95 3.69 -26.88 -2.99
CA SER A 95 4.98 -27.20 -3.59
C SER A 95 4.80 -28.18 -4.74
N PHE A 96 5.68 -28.10 -5.74
CA PHE A 96 5.72 -29.04 -6.86
C PHE A 96 7.09 -29.04 -7.52
N ASP A 97 7.42 -30.15 -8.17
CA ASP A 97 8.53 -30.22 -9.11
C ASP A 97 7.98 -30.11 -10.52
N ALA A 98 8.66 -29.39 -11.40
CA ALA A 98 8.32 -29.38 -12.80
C ALA A 98 9.56 -29.45 -13.68
N ASN A 99 9.36 -29.78 -14.95
CA ASN A 99 10.36 -29.52 -15.98
C ASN A 99 9.74 -28.85 -17.19
N ALA A 100 10.45 -27.86 -17.71
CA ALA A 100 10.12 -27.19 -18.96
C ALA A 100 11.14 -27.62 -20.02
N LYS A 101 10.64 -28.11 -21.16
CA LYS A 101 11.48 -28.49 -22.30
C LYS A 101 11.18 -27.59 -23.50
N TYR A 102 12.17 -26.80 -23.91
CA TYR A 102 12.11 -25.92 -25.06
C TYR A 102 13.50 -25.73 -25.66
N SER A 103 13.58 -25.47 -26.97
CA SER A 103 14.86 -25.33 -27.68
C SER A 103 15.81 -26.54 -27.58
N GLY A 104 15.28 -27.73 -27.27
CA GLY A 104 16.09 -28.94 -27.07
C GLY A 104 16.72 -29.08 -25.68
N GLU A 105 16.60 -28.07 -24.83
CA GLU A 105 17.09 -28.07 -23.45
C GLU A 105 15.95 -28.41 -22.49
N LYS A 106 16.31 -29.00 -21.34
CA LYS A 106 15.39 -29.32 -20.25
C LYS A 106 15.85 -28.57 -19.01
N SER A 107 14.98 -27.72 -18.49
CA SER A 107 15.22 -26.98 -17.25
C SER A 107 14.25 -27.49 -16.19
N ASP A 108 14.78 -27.88 -15.04
CA ASP A 108 13.99 -28.32 -13.90
C ASP A 108 13.56 -27.10 -13.07
N ILE A 109 12.41 -27.22 -12.39
CA ILE A 109 11.80 -26.23 -11.51
C ILE A 109 11.44 -26.97 -10.23
N SER A 110 11.74 -26.39 -9.08
CA SER A 110 11.25 -26.89 -7.78
C SER A 110 10.62 -25.71 -7.05
N ALA A 111 9.30 -25.62 -7.15
CA ALA A 111 8.54 -24.46 -6.69
C ALA A 111 7.95 -24.73 -5.31
N SER A 112 8.02 -23.74 -4.42
CA SER A 112 7.37 -23.79 -3.11
C SER A 112 6.98 -22.40 -2.63
N GLY A 113 5.87 -22.30 -1.91
CA GLY A 113 5.45 -21.04 -1.29
C GLY A 113 4.01 -21.05 -0.81
N SER A 114 3.54 -19.87 -0.41
CA SER A 114 2.23 -19.69 0.21
C SER A 114 1.16 -19.29 -0.81
N LEU A 115 -0.05 -19.77 -0.59
CA LEU A 115 -1.27 -19.42 -1.33
C LEU A 115 -2.03 -18.31 -0.59
N TYR A 116 -2.61 -17.41 -1.38
CA TYR A 116 -3.37 -16.25 -0.93
C TYR A 116 -4.66 -16.12 -1.74
N ALA A 117 -5.66 -15.45 -1.18
CA ALA A 117 -6.82 -15.02 -1.94
C ALA A 117 -6.37 -14.01 -3.00
N GLY A 118 -6.69 -14.28 -4.26
CA GLY A 118 -6.40 -13.36 -5.36
C GLY A 118 -7.34 -12.16 -5.38
N PHE A 119 -6.97 -11.08 -6.07
CA PHE A 119 -7.72 -9.82 -6.15
C PHE A 119 -9.15 -10.03 -6.66
N LYS A 120 -9.37 -11.01 -7.55
CA LYS A 120 -10.69 -11.34 -8.10
C LYS A 120 -11.66 -11.88 -7.03
N ALA A 121 -11.15 -12.40 -5.91
CA ALA A 121 -11.98 -12.83 -4.78
C ALA A 121 -12.80 -11.70 -4.16
N GLN A 122 -12.32 -10.44 -4.25
CA GLN A 122 -13.07 -9.25 -3.82
C GLN A 122 -14.40 -9.09 -4.60
N ASN A 123 -14.51 -9.70 -5.79
CA ASN A 123 -15.71 -9.70 -6.63
C ASN A 123 -16.43 -11.06 -6.65
N GLY A 124 -16.12 -11.94 -5.70
CA GLY A 124 -16.79 -13.23 -5.53
C GLY A 124 -16.31 -14.34 -6.47
N MET A 125 -15.23 -14.13 -7.23
CA MET A 125 -14.62 -15.18 -8.06
C MET A 125 -13.65 -16.01 -7.22
N ASN A 126 -13.67 -17.33 -7.39
CA ASN A 126 -12.75 -18.22 -6.67
C ASN A 126 -11.36 -18.24 -7.34
N SER A 127 -10.55 -17.20 -7.09
CA SER A 127 -9.17 -17.06 -7.55
C SER A 127 -8.21 -17.09 -6.36
N ILE A 128 -7.20 -17.95 -6.46
CA ILE A 128 -6.14 -18.14 -5.46
C ILE A 128 -4.80 -17.94 -6.16
N VAL A 129 -3.92 -17.14 -5.57
CA VAL A 129 -2.60 -16.83 -6.14
C VAL A 129 -1.48 -17.31 -5.22
N GLY A 130 -0.46 -17.92 -5.81
CA GLY A 130 0.73 -18.39 -5.13
C GLY A 130 1.85 -17.36 -5.16
N ASN A 131 2.42 -17.05 -4.00
CA ASN A 131 3.72 -16.41 -3.88
C ASN A 131 4.79 -17.50 -3.76
N LEU A 132 5.26 -17.99 -4.91
CA LEU A 132 6.15 -19.16 -5.01
C LEU A 132 7.56 -18.74 -5.43
N GLU A 133 8.55 -19.44 -4.91
CA GLU A 133 9.95 -19.33 -5.34
C GLU A 133 10.39 -20.63 -6.02
N ASP A 134 11.18 -20.52 -7.09
CA ASP A 134 11.89 -21.66 -7.69
C ASP A 134 13.22 -21.88 -6.98
N LEU A 135 13.28 -22.94 -6.19
CA LEU A 135 14.46 -23.31 -5.39
C LEU A 135 15.64 -23.77 -6.25
N THR A 136 15.43 -24.07 -7.53
CA THR A 136 16.52 -24.39 -8.46
C THR A 136 17.24 -23.14 -8.98
N GLY A 137 16.58 -21.98 -8.90
CA GLY A 137 17.09 -20.69 -9.39
C GLY A 137 17.09 -20.54 -10.91
N ASN A 138 16.42 -21.44 -11.65
CA ASN A 138 16.37 -21.39 -13.11
C ASN A 138 15.32 -20.39 -13.62
N PHE A 139 14.26 -20.17 -12.85
CA PHE A 139 13.15 -19.31 -13.23
C PHE A 139 12.74 -18.34 -12.12
N LYS A 140 12.22 -17.18 -12.51
CA LYS A 140 11.37 -16.34 -11.65
C LYS A 140 9.92 -16.71 -11.95
N ILE A 141 9.16 -17.11 -10.92
CA ILE A 141 7.71 -17.31 -11.04
C ILE A 141 7.06 -15.93 -11.07
N LEU A 142 6.40 -15.59 -12.18
CA LEU A 142 5.73 -14.31 -12.37
C LEU A 142 4.30 -14.35 -11.83
N LEU A 143 3.56 -15.39 -12.21
CA LEU A 143 2.18 -15.62 -11.79
C LEU A 143 1.98 -17.12 -11.59
N PHE A 144 1.35 -17.49 -10.47
CA PHE A 144 0.77 -18.80 -10.26
C PHE A 144 -0.66 -18.61 -9.77
N GLU A 145 -1.64 -18.79 -10.65
CA GLU A 145 -3.06 -18.55 -10.34
C GLU A 145 -3.86 -19.84 -10.50
N ILE A 146 -4.49 -20.27 -9.41
CA ILE A 146 -5.52 -21.30 -9.36
C ILE A 146 -6.86 -20.59 -9.52
N PHE A 147 -7.44 -20.65 -10.71
CA PHE A 147 -8.76 -20.09 -10.99
C PHE A 147 -9.78 -21.22 -10.99
N ASN A 148 -10.54 -21.34 -9.90
CA ASN A 148 -11.50 -22.42 -9.68
C ASN A 148 -12.94 -21.89 -9.75
N ASP A 149 -13.27 -21.27 -10.87
CA ASP A 149 -14.55 -20.63 -11.14
C ASP A 149 -14.97 -20.92 -12.61
N SER A 150 -16.24 -20.65 -12.93
CA SER A 150 -16.78 -20.73 -14.30
C SER A 150 -16.95 -19.35 -14.94
N SER A 151 -16.61 -18.28 -14.22
CA SER A 151 -16.63 -16.91 -14.74
C SER A 151 -15.56 -16.71 -15.81
N LYS A 152 -15.78 -15.74 -16.70
CA LYS A 152 -14.80 -15.36 -17.70
C LYS A 152 -13.51 -14.90 -17.02
N ASP A 153 -12.38 -15.37 -17.53
CA ASP A 153 -11.06 -14.97 -17.08
C ASP A 153 -10.16 -14.61 -18.27
N ASN A 154 -9.11 -13.84 -17.99
CA ASN A 154 -8.15 -13.44 -18.99
C ASN A 154 -7.06 -14.50 -19.16
N LEU A 155 -7.12 -15.16 -20.32
CA LEU A 155 -6.14 -16.11 -20.81
C LEU A 155 -5.35 -15.47 -21.96
N LEU A 156 -4.03 -15.68 -21.95
CA LEU A 156 -3.07 -15.20 -22.93
C LEU A 156 -2.87 -16.21 -24.06
N VAL A 157 -3.04 -17.51 -23.81
CA VAL A 157 -2.63 -18.57 -24.74
C VAL A 157 -3.78 -19.47 -25.18
N LYS A 158 -4.57 -20.01 -24.25
CA LYS A 158 -5.56 -21.07 -24.47
C LYS A 158 -7.00 -20.58 -24.22
N ASN A 159 -7.56 -19.81 -25.14
CA ASN A 159 -8.92 -19.28 -25.00
C ASN A 159 -10.01 -20.35 -24.83
N GLU A 160 -9.74 -21.60 -25.21
CA GLU A 160 -10.65 -22.75 -25.11
C GLU A 160 -10.98 -23.19 -23.67
N ILE A 161 -10.16 -22.78 -22.69
CA ILE A 161 -10.41 -23.02 -21.26
C ILE A 161 -10.91 -21.77 -20.52
N ASN A 162 -11.21 -20.70 -21.24
CA ASN A 162 -11.93 -19.56 -20.68
C ASN A 162 -13.30 -20.03 -20.18
N GLU A 163 -13.78 -19.45 -19.06
CA GLU A 163 -15.03 -19.85 -18.38
C GLU A 163 -15.03 -21.29 -17.83
N LYS A 164 -13.84 -21.87 -17.63
CA LYS A 164 -13.65 -23.17 -16.97
C LYS A 164 -12.58 -23.05 -15.88
N PRO A 165 -12.60 -23.91 -14.85
CA PRO A 165 -11.50 -23.99 -13.89
C PRO A 165 -10.17 -24.31 -14.59
N HIS A 166 -9.14 -23.52 -14.27
CA HIS A 166 -7.82 -23.66 -14.89
C HIS A 166 -6.70 -23.22 -13.96
N LEU A 167 -5.47 -23.62 -14.29
CA LEU A 167 -4.24 -23.18 -13.65
C LEU A 167 -3.44 -22.34 -14.65
N LYS A 168 -2.99 -21.16 -14.20
CA LYS A 168 -2.01 -20.34 -14.92
C LYS A 168 -0.67 -20.41 -14.20
N MET A 169 0.39 -20.65 -14.96
CA MET A 169 1.76 -20.56 -14.47
C MET A 169 2.60 -19.83 -15.51
N TYR A 170 3.05 -18.62 -15.15
CA TYR A 170 3.92 -17.80 -15.98
C TYR A 170 5.29 -17.69 -15.36
N LEU A 171 6.33 -17.98 -16.14
CA LEU A 171 7.71 -18.05 -15.67
C LEU A 171 8.60 -17.14 -16.52
N LEU A 172 9.64 -16.56 -15.92
CA LEU A 172 10.69 -15.82 -16.62
C LEU A 172 12.01 -16.56 -16.45
N ASP A 173 12.65 -16.92 -17.55
CA ASP A 173 13.98 -17.55 -17.53
C ASP A 173 15.12 -16.52 -17.42
N SER A 174 16.36 -17.01 -17.32
CA SER A 174 17.57 -16.17 -17.30
C SER A 174 17.81 -15.38 -18.59
N ASN A 175 17.28 -15.85 -19.72
CA ASN A 175 17.41 -15.22 -21.05
C ASN A 175 16.35 -14.16 -21.30
N LYS A 176 15.44 -13.92 -20.35
CA LYS A 176 14.28 -13.03 -20.49
C LYS A 176 13.25 -13.54 -21.51
N ASP A 177 13.15 -14.86 -21.65
CA ASP A 177 12.00 -15.51 -22.25
C ASP A 177 10.94 -15.76 -21.17
N ILE A 178 9.70 -15.40 -21.50
CA ILE A 178 8.52 -15.64 -20.68
C ILE A 178 7.84 -16.90 -21.19
N LEU A 179 7.67 -17.88 -20.30
CA LEU A 179 6.97 -19.12 -20.56
C LEU A 179 5.56 -19.02 -20.00
N PHE A 180 4.57 -19.35 -20.84
CA PHE A 180 3.15 -19.29 -20.50
C PHE A 180 2.54 -20.68 -20.52
N PHE A 181 2.01 -21.09 -19.36
CA PHE A 181 1.25 -22.32 -19.22
C PHE A 181 -0.14 -22.00 -18.69
N GLU A 182 -1.15 -22.37 -19.47
CA GLU A 182 -2.56 -22.28 -19.11
C GLU A 182 -3.15 -23.66 -19.35
N ILE A 183 -3.62 -24.30 -18.30
CA ILE A 183 -3.96 -25.73 -18.32
C ILE A 183 -5.25 -25.98 -17.54
N GLU A 184 -5.93 -27.09 -17.83
CA GLU A 184 -7.09 -27.52 -17.04
C GLU A 184 -6.70 -27.69 -15.57
N LEU A 185 -7.61 -27.31 -14.67
CA LEU A 185 -7.31 -27.34 -13.24
C LEU A 185 -7.08 -28.79 -12.78
N PRO A 186 -5.93 -29.11 -12.17
CA PRO A 186 -5.71 -30.42 -11.59
C PRO A 186 -6.71 -30.72 -10.48
N LYS A 187 -7.28 -31.93 -10.47
CA LYS A 187 -8.33 -32.34 -9.51
C LYS A 187 -8.00 -32.08 -8.05
N VAL A 188 -6.73 -32.20 -7.67
CA VAL A 188 -6.25 -31.95 -6.31
C VAL A 188 -6.43 -30.49 -5.87
N LEU A 189 -6.53 -29.55 -6.81
CA LEU A 189 -6.73 -28.12 -6.56
C LEU A 189 -8.20 -27.69 -6.64
N GLU A 190 -9.11 -28.53 -7.17
CA GLU A 190 -10.53 -28.21 -7.34
C GLU A 190 -11.29 -27.97 -6.02
N GLN A 191 -10.76 -28.44 -4.89
CA GLN A 191 -11.40 -28.27 -3.57
C GLN A 191 -11.01 -26.95 -2.89
N LEU A 192 -10.07 -26.20 -3.47
CA LEU A 192 -9.61 -24.96 -2.87
C LEU A 192 -10.63 -23.83 -3.03
N ASN A 193 -10.75 -23.02 -1.98
CA ASN A 193 -11.65 -21.87 -1.92
C ASN A 193 -10.89 -20.63 -1.44
N ALA A 194 -10.91 -19.56 -2.24
CA ALA A 194 -10.24 -18.29 -1.97
C ALA A 194 -10.60 -17.69 -0.60
N ASN A 195 -11.83 -17.89 -0.12
CA ASN A 195 -12.29 -17.36 1.18
C ASN A 195 -11.56 -17.97 2.39
N ALA A 196 -10.87 -19.10 2.21
CA ALA A 196 -10.07 -19.74 3.26
C ALA A 196 -8.66 -19.14 3.38
N PHE A 197 -8.28 -18.20 2.50
CA PHE A 197 -6.95 -17.62 2.45
C PHE A 197 -6.98 -16.12 2.77
N SER A 198 -5.89 -15.62 3.35
CA SER A 198 -5.68 -14.18 3.49
C SER A 198 -5.35 -13.55 2.14
N GLU A 199 -5.58 -12.25 2.02
CA GLU A 199 -5.15 -11.46 0.86
C GLU A 199 -3.61 -11.50 0.69
N GLY A 200 -3.17 -11.55 -0.57
CA GLY A 200 -1.76 -11.63 -0.95
C GLY A 200 -1.17 -10.29 -1.38
N ASP A 201 0.12 -10.30 -1.75
CA ASP A 201 0.76 -9.15 -2.37
C ASP A 201 0.26 -8.97 -3.81
N SER A 202 -0.38 -7.85 -4.10
CA SER A 202 -0.88 -7.47 -5.44
C SER A 202 0.18 -7.50 -6.53
N LYS A 203 1.48 -7.42 -6.17
CA LYS A 203 2.62 -7.54 -7.10
C LYS A 203 2.71 -8.91 -7.76
N ASN A 204 2.36 -9.98 -7.03
CA ASN A 204 2.41 -11.36 -7.54
C ASN A 204 1.11 -11.79 -8.21
N ASP A 205 0.10 -10.94 -8.13
CA ASP A 205 -1.23 -11.15 -8.65
C ASP A 205 -1.53 -10.09 -9.71
N LEU A 206 -2.35 -9.08 -9.41
CA LEU A 206 -2.81 -8.06 -10.35
C LEU A 206 -1.70 -7.36 -11.16
N TYR A 207 -0.49 -7.24 -10.61
CA TYR A 207 0.62 -6.51 -11.23
C TYR A 207 1.81 -7.36 -11.68
N TRP A 208 1.65 -8.69 -11.81
CA TRP A 208 2.73 -9.61 -12.20
C TRP A 208 3.49 -9.20 -13.46
N PHE A 209 2.81 -8.51 -14.39
CA PHE A 209 3.34 -8.09 -15.68
C PHE A 209 4.05 -6.73 -15.67
N THR A 210 3.97 -5.94 -14.59
CA THR A 210 4.32 -4.50 -14.64
C THR A 210 5.80 -4.22 -14.89
N GLU A 211 6.70 -5.16 -14.61
CA GLU A 211 8.14 -5.07 -14.95
C GLU A 211 8.46 -5.50 -16.40
N LEU A 212 7.50 -6.10 -17.12
CA LEU A 212 7.68 -6.72 -18.43
C LEU A 212 6.89 -6.00 -19.52
N ALA A 213 5.63 -5.65 -19.23
CA ALA A 213 4.71 -5.00 -20.15
C ALA A 213 4.99 -3.50 -20.25
N LYS A 214 5.06 -2.99 -21.47
CA LYS A 214 5.06 -1.57 -21.75
C LYS A 214 3.66 -1.04 -21.43
N PRO A 215 3.54 0.00 -20.60
CA PRO A 215 2.25 0.62 -20.34
C PRO A 215 1.69 1.20 -21.63
N THR A 216 0.41 0.96 -21.86
CA THR A 216 -0.33 1.52 -23.00
C THR A 216 -0.50 3.03 -22.82
N GLU A 217 -0.61 3.49 -21.58
CA GLU A 217 -0.75 4.89 -21.26
C GLU A 217 -0.08 5.24 -19.93
N ILE A 218 0.65 6.35 -19.89
CA ILE A 218 1.13 7.01 -18.67
C ILE A 218 0.75 8.48 -18.78
N LYS A 219 -0.05 8.99 -17.82
CA LYS A 219 -0.48 10.39 -17.80
C LYS A 219 -0.47 10.96 -16.39
N ASN A 220 -0.23 12.26 -16.33
CA ASN A 220 -0.51 13.11 -15.17
C ASN A 220 -1.82 13.83 -15.44
N ILE A 221 -2.87 13.49 -14.69
CA ILE A 221 -4.21 14.07 -14.85
C ILE A 221 -4.38 15.20 -13.85
N SER A 222 -4.97 16.33 -14.27
CA SER A 222 -5.33 17.39 -13.33
C SER A 222 -6.37 16.88 -12.35
N THR A 223 -6.12 16.99 -11.05
CA THR A 223 -7.07 16.57 -10.03
C THR A 223 -8.22 17.56 -9.94
N ASP A 224 -9.43 17.07 -10.20
CA ASP A 224 -10.67 17.81 -10.05
C ASP A 224 -11.65 17.10 -9.10
N LYS A 225 -12.83 17.70 -8.92
CA LYS A 225 -13.85 17.16 -8.02
C LYS A 225 -14.36 15.79 -8.48
N GLU A 226 -14.42 15.52 -9.78
CA GLU A 226 -14.93 14.25 -10.31
C GLU A 226 -13.94 13.12 -10.01
N ILE A 227 -12.65 13.33 -10.26
CA ILE A 227 -11.59 12.37 -9.93
C ILE A 227 -11.51 12.13 -8.43
N MET A 228 -11.59 13.19 -7.61
CA MET A 228 -11.61 13.05 -6.16
C MET A 228 -12.81 12.20 -5.69
N GLN A 229 -13.99 12.41 -6.26
CA GLN A 229 -15.18 11.62 -5.94
C GLN A 229 -15.02 10.15 -6.36
N LYS A 230 -14.48 9.89 -7.55
CA LYS A 230 -14.19 8.52 -8.02
C LYS A 230 -13.18 7.80 -7.13
N LEU A 231 -12.23 8.53 -6.55
CA LEU A 231 -11.25 8.01 -5.60
C LEU A 231 -11.74 7.99 -4.14
N GLY A 232 -13.02 8.29 -3.90
CA GLY A 232 -13.61 8.25 -2.57
C GLY A 232 -13.16 9.40 -1.63
N ILE A 233 -12.45 10.41 -2.12
CA ILE A 233 -12.07 11.56 -1.29
C ILE A 233 -13.28 12.51 -1.20
N PRO A 234 -13.83 12.76 0.01
CA PRO A 234 -14.92 13.71 0.15
C PRO A 234 -14.47 15.11 -0.28
N THR A 235 -15.38 15.87 -0.90
CA THR A 235 -15.12 17.24 -1.37
C THR A 235 -14.31 18.04 -0.35
N THR A 236 -13.17 18.61 -0.77
CA THR A 236 -12.21 19.29 0.10
C THR A 236 -12.91 20.24 1.08
N LYS A 237 -12.77 19.98 2.39
CA LYS A 237 -13.29 20.88 3.43
C LYS A 237 -12.22 21.91 3.78
N LYS A 238 -12.43 23.19 3.46
CA LYS A 238 -11.57 24.28 3.95
C LYS A 238 -12.15 24.80 5.27
N ARG A 239 -11.72 24.21 6.38
CA ARG A 239 -12.09 24.65 7.74
C ARG A 239 -10.90 25.18 8.55
N ALA A 240 -9.64 24.85 8.20
CA ALA A 240 -8.43 24.93 9.04
C ALA A 240 -8.26 26.20 9.92
N LEU A 241 -8.96 26.19 11.05
CA LEU A 241 -8.59 26.52 12.42
C LEU A 241 -9.67 25.81 13.27
N GLY A 242 -9.30 24.91 14.18
CA GLY A 242 -10.28 24.16 15.00
C GLY A 242 -10.97 22.99 14.31
N GLY A 243 -10.75 22.77 13.00
CA GLY A 243 -11.27 21.63 12.24
C GLY A 243 -10.29 21.14 11.17
N TYR A 244 -10.51 19.93 10.66
CA TYR A 244 -9.67 19.34 9.61
C TYR A 244 -9.91 20.00 8.25
N SER A 245 -8.81 20.16 7.50
CA SER A 245 -8.80 20.49 6.09
C SER A 245 -8.07 19.45 5.26
N THR A 246 -8.57 19.25 4.04
CA THR A 246 -8.00 18.32 3.07
C THR A 246 -7.39 19.12 1.93
N TRP A 247 -6.12 18.86 1.65
CA TRP A 247 -5.45 19.24 0.41
C TRP A 247 -5.22 17.98 -0.40
N ALA A 248 -5.65 17.97 -1.66
CA ALA A 248 -5.28 16.94 -2.61
C ALA A 248 -4.16 17.49 -3.50
N ASN A 249 -3.22 16.61 -3.88
CA ASN A 249 -2.24 16.96 -4.90
C ASN A 249 -2.98 17.41 -6.18
N PRO A 250 -2.56 18.48 -6.88
CA PRO A 250 -3.21 18.92 -8.12
C PRO A 250 -3.03 17.93 -9.28
N THR A 251 -2.25 16.87 -9.08
CA THR A 251 -1.99 15.84 -10.08
C THR A 251 -2.40 14.47 -9.53
N THR A 252 -3.29 13.81 -10.27
CA THR A 252 -3.60 12.39 -10.12
C THR A 252 -2.71 11.63 -11.10
N TYR A 253 -1.95 10.66 -10.58
CA TYR A 253 -1.11 9.80 -11.38
C TYR A 253 -1.95 8.69 -11.98
N TYR A 254 -1.78 8.48 -13.28
CA TYR A 254 -2.52 7.49 -14.04
C TYR A 254 -1.59 6.63 -14.87
N LYS A 255 -1.86 5.34 -14.85
CA LYS A 255 -1.16 4.37 -15.68
C LYS A 255 -2.09 3.27 -16.10
N ALA A 256 -2.03 2.91 -17.37
CA ALA A 256 -2.78 1.78 -17.88
C ALA A 256 -1.92 0.79 -18.64
N PHE A 257 -2.33 -0.47 -18.50
CA PHE A 257 -1.75 -1.61 -19.17
C PHE A 257 -2.85 -2.36 -19.86
N TYR A 258 -2.55 -2.84 -21.05
CA TYR A 258 -3.38 -3.80 -21.74
C TYR A 258 -2.56 -5.07 -21.87
N VAL A 259 -2.96 -6.15 -21.20
CA VAL A 259 -2.28 -7.45 -21.21
C VAL A 259 -3.32 -8.55 -21.42
N GLY A 260 -3.18 -9.36 -22.47
CA GLY A 260 -4.25 -10.28 -22.84
C GLY A 260 -5.53 -9.51 -23.13
N ASN A 261 -6.68 -9.90 -22.62
CA ASN A 261 -7.91 -9.12 -22.78
C ASN A 261 -8.19 -8.14 -21.61
N ASP A 262 -7.29 -8.07 -20.63
CA ASP A 262 -7.44 -7.16 -19.51
C ASP A 262 -6.88 -5.78 -19.84
N TYR A 263 -7.75 -4.80 -19.70
CA TYR A 263 -7.36 -3.40 -19.62
C TYR A 263 -7.36 -2.97 -18.15
N THR A 264 -6.16 -2.82 -17.60
CA THR A 264 -5.89 -2.45 -16.22
C THR A 264 -5.57 -0.97 -16.15
N GLN A 265 -6.34 -0.20 -15.41
CA GLN A 265 -6.21 1.25 -15.26
C GLN A 265 -5.98 1.59 -13.79
N CYS A 266 -4.82 2.15 -13.46
CA CYS A 266 -4.42 2.49 -12.11
C CYS A 266 -4.51 4.00 -11.91
N TYR A 267 -5.24 4.44 -10.90
CA TYR A 267 -5.35 5.84 -10.49
C TYR A 267 -4.81 6.01 -9.09
N SER A 268 -3.92 6.97 -8.87
CA SER A 268 -3.37 7.26 -7.54
C SER A 268 -3.23 8.76 -7.28
N LEU A 269 -3.71 9.18 -6.11
CA LEU A 269 -3.77 10.58 -5.69
C LEU A 269 -3.27 10.73 -4.25
N PRO A 270 -2.07 11.28 -4.03
CA PRO A 270 -1.62 11.61 -2.69
C PRO A 270 -2.38 12.84 -2.17
N TYR A 271 -2.73 12.82 -0.90
CA TYR A 271 -3.42 13.93 -0.24
C TYR A 271 -3.00 14.08 1.22
N LEU A 272 -3.31 15.24 1.79
CA LEU A 272 -2.97 15.64 3.14
C LEU A 272 -4.22 16.10 3.86
N GLU A 273 -4.50 15.49 5.02
CA GLU A 273 -5.47 16.01 5.98
C GLU A 273 -4.73 16.70 7.11
N TYR A 274 -5.07 17.94 7.42
CA TYR A 274 -4.39 18.68 8.48
C TYR A 274 -5.35 19.50 9.31
N LYS A 275 -4.98 19.70 10.59
CA LYS A 275 -5.71 20.51 11.55
C LYS A 275 -4.69 21.28 12.39
N HIS A 276 -4.95 22.56 12.56
CA HIS A 276 -4.26 23.39 13.55
C HIS A 276 -5.26 24.13 14.43
N VAL A 277 -4.78 24.58 15.57
CA VAL A 277 -5.56 25.30 16.60
C VAL A 277 -4.77 26.51 17.08
N ASN A 278 -5.46 27.41 17.78
CA ASN A 278 -4.79 28.45 18.56
C ASN A 278 -3.86 27.80 19.60
N VAL A 279 -2.74 28.46 19.87
CA VAL A 279 -1.74 27.98 20.82
C VAL A 279 -2.06 28.61 22.17
N ALA A 280 -2.34 27.78 23.17
CA ALA A 280 -2.56 28.20 24.56
C ALA A 280 -1.32 27.90 25.43
N SER A 281 -1.32 28.33 26.69
CA SER A 281 -0.33 27.88 27.69
C SER A 281 -0.41 26.39 28.00
N GLN A 282 -1.54 25.73 27.71
CA GLN A 282 -1.62 24.27 27.70
C GLN A 282 -1.32 23.68 26.31
N ASP A 283 -1.05 22.38 26.29
CA ASP A 283 -0.77 21.60 25.08
C ASP A 283 -1.82 21.85 23.98
N SER A 284 -1.34 22.40 22.87
CA SER A 284 -2.11 22.69 21.67
C SER A 284 -1.58 21.83 20.53
N THR A 285 -2.40 20.91 20.00
CA THR A 285 -1.94 19.91 19.02
C THR A 285 -2.23 20.36 17.60
N TRP A 286 -1.20 20.36 16.76
CA TRP A 286 -1.32 20.44 15.31
C TRP A 286 -1.06 19.07 14.71
N THR A 287 -1.86 18.68 13.72
CA THR A 287 -1.88 17.34 13.14
C THR A 287 -1.85 17.42 11.63
N ALA A 288 -1.07 16.55 10.99
CA ALA A 288 -1.08 16.32 9.55
C ALA A 288 -1.02 14.82 9.28
N ALA A 289 -1.86 14.34 8.35
CA ALA A 289 -1.95 12.95 7.92
C ALA A 289 -1.75 12.87 6.42
N PHE A 290 -0.66 12.22 5.99
CA PHE A 290 -0.43 11.89 4.59
C PHE A 290 -1.10 10.56 4.26
N LYS A 291 -1.83 10.54 3.16
CA LYS A 291 -2.64 9.41 2.69
C LYS A 291 -2.61 9.36 1.15
N VAL A 292 -2.94 8.20 0.59
CA VAL A 292 -2.97 7.97 -0.86
C VAL A 292 -4.33 7.42 -1.27
N ALA A 293 -5.16 8.19 -1.96
CA ALA A 293 -6.40 7.64 -2.49
C ALA A 293 -6.12 6.96 -3.83
N GLU A 294 -6.64 5.77 -4.02
CA GLU A 294 -6.41 5.01 -5.25
C GLU A 294 -7.55 4.06 -5.60
N HIS A 295 -7.54 3.63 -6.85
CA HIS A 295 -8.20 2.39 -7.27
C HIS A 295 -7.55 1.88 -8.55
N THR A 296 -7.76 0.61 -8.81
CA THR A 296 -7.42 -0.02 -10.09
C THR A 296 -8.66 -0.59 -10.74
N GLN A 297 -8.91 -0.24 -11.99
CA GLN A 297 -10.00 -0.82 -12.77
C GLN A 297 -9.45 -1.92 -13.67
N VAL A 298 -10.05 -3.11 -13.64
CA VAL A 298 -9.77 -4.18 -14.61
C VAL A 298 -11.09 -4.56 -15.27
N GLY A 299 -11.21 -4.25 -16.56
CA GLY A 299 -12.49 -4.38 -17.25
C GLY A 299 -13.58 -3.53 -16.57
N ASN A 300 -14.65 -4.18 -16.10
CA ASN A 300 -15.78 -3.50 -15.44
C ASN A 300 -15.66 -3.47 -13.90
N TYR A 301 -14.61 -4.06 -13.34
CA TYR A 301 -14.44 -4.15 -11.89
C TYR A 301 -13.48 -3.07 -11.40
N THR A 302 -13.80 -2.47 -10.26
CA THR A 302 -12.92 -1.54 -9.55
C THR A 302 -12.41 -2.23 -8.29
N TYR A 303 -11.10 -2.32 -8.18
CA TYR A 303 -10.36 -2.89 -7.07
C TYR A 303 -9.72 -1.77 -6.27
N TYR A 304 -9.83 -1.88 -4.96
CA TYR A 304 -9.22 -0.97 -3.99
C TYR A 304 -8.04 -1.70 -3.32
N GLY A 305 -7.07 -0.97 -2.77
CA GLY A 305 -5.87 -1.56 -2.16
C GLY A 305 -4.89 -2.21 -3.09
N ASN A 306 -4.77 -1.65 -4.28
CA ASN A 306 -3.88 -2.12 -5.31
C ASN A 306 -3.28 -0.91 -6.04
N ASN A 307 -1.97 -0.70 -5.88
CA ASN A 307 -1.22 0.38 -6.50
C ASN A 307 -0.01 -0.07 -7.33
N VAL A 308 0.13 0.49 -8.53
CA VAL A 308 1.40 0.47 -9.29
C VAL A 308 2.35 1.60 -8.89
N PHE A 309 1.82 2.65 -8.28
CA PHE A 309 2.57 3.78 -7.73
C PHE A 309 2.94 3.53 -6.27
N SER A 310 4.05 4.11 -5.84
CA SER A 310 4.46 4.14 -4.44
C SER A 310 5.01 5.51 -4.11
N TYR A 311 4.85 5.94 -2.87
CA TYR A 311 5.28 7.25 -2.40
C TYR A 311 6.36 7.05 -1.36
N ARG A 312 7.53 7.68 -1.52
CA ARG A 312 8.67 7.53 -0.59
C ARG A 312 9.22 8.88 -0.18
N ASN A 313 10.22 8.87 0.70
CA ASN A 313 10.87 10.08 1.19
C ASN A 313 9.90 11.10 1.79
N LEU A 314 8.79 10.63 2.37
CA LEU A 314 7.79 11.49 2.98
C LEU A 314 8.45 12.36 4.06
N GLN A 315 8.21 13.66 3.98
CA GLN A 315 8.63 14.63 4.96
C GLN A 315 7.46 15.55 5.34
N ILE A 316 7.18 15.62 6.64
CA ILE A 316 6.20 16.56 7.20
C ILE A 316 6.93 17.46 8.20
N ASN A 317 6.86 18.77 7.98
CA ASN A 317 7.43 19.78 8.88
C ASN A 317 6.35 20.74 9.38
N PHE A 318 6.38 21.07 10.67
CA PHE A 318 5.61 22.15 11.27
C PHE A 318 6.53 23.26 11.76
N GLY A 319 6.11 24.50 11.57
CA GLY A 319 6.81 25.69 12.03
C GLY A 319 5.83 26.66 12.69
N CYS A 320 6.23 27.26 13.80
CA CYS A 320 5.40 28.21 14.53
C CYS A 320 6.02 29.61 14.52
N GLY A 321 5.15 30.61 14.48
CA GLY A 321 5.52 32.01 14.62
C GLY A 321 5.66 32.46 16.07
N ASP A 322 5.20 33.66 16.34
CA ASP A 322 5.54 34.39 17.55
C ASP A 322 4.97 33.73 18.81
N LYS A 323 5.71 33.87 19.93
CA LYS A 323 5.34 33.45 21.29
C LYS A 323 5.04 31.95 21.50
N SER A 324 5.28 31.11 20.49
CA SER A 324 4.94 29.69 20.52
C SER A 324 6.19 28.83 20.40
N THR A 325 6.18 27.64 21.00
CA THR A 325 7.21 26.63 20.77
C THR A 325 6.60 25.23 20.70
N PHE A 326 7.28 24.32 20.02
CA PHE A 326 6.98 22.91 20.03
C PHE A 326 7.63 22.22 21.22
N VAL A 327 6.82 21.48 21.99
CA VAL A 327 7.27 20.79 23.20
C VAL A 327 7.37 19.29 23.02
N ARG A 328 6.58 18.69 22.10
CA ARG A 328 6.58 17.24 21.82
C ARG A 328 6.11 16.94 20.41
N THR A 329 6.47 15.76 19.90
CA THR A 329 5.90 15.22 18.66
C THR A 329 5.43 13.79 18.85
N PHE A 330 4.42 13.39 18.07
CA PHE A 330 3.87 12.04 18.03
C PHE A 330 3.74 11.57 16.59
N GLN A 331 3.87 10.26 16.42
CA GLN A 331 3.87 9.59 15.13
C GLN A 331 2.93 8.40 15.19
N GLU A 332 2.12 8.25 14.16
CA GLU A 332 1.28 7.08 13.96
C GLU A 332 1.29 6.74 12.48
N GLY A 333 1.08 5.48 12.15
CA GLY A 333 0.93 5.11 10.75
C GLY A 333 0.95 3.62 10.51
N ARG A 334 0.70 3.30 9.25
CA ARG A 334 0.91 2.01 8.63
C ARG A 334 1.70 2.26 7.36
N MET A 335 2.83 1.59 7.17
CA MET A 335 3.72 1.86 6.03
C MET A 335 4.63 0.67 5.77
N TYR A 336 5.13 0.54 4.55
CA TYR A 336 5.97 -0.59 4.16
C TYR A 336 7.45 -0.25 4.22
N ASP A 337 8.26 -1.06 4.91
CA ASP A 337 9.73 -0.95 4.85
C ASP A 337 10.24 -1.61 3.57
N TYR A 338 10.44 -0.80 2.54
CA TYR A 338 10.89 -1.26 1.22
C TYR A 338 12.39 -1.58 1.18
N THR A 339 13.14 -1.23 2.23
CA THR A 339 14.59 -1.43 2.31
C THR A 339 14.97 -2.73 3.00
N SER A 340 14.04 -3.35 3.73
CA SER A 340 14.25 -4.62 4.41
C SER A 340 14.29 -5.80 3.42
N TYR A 341 15.15 -6.78 3.69
CA TYR A 341 15.19 -8.05 2.94
C TYR A 341 13.88 -8.83 3.08
N ILE A 342 13.36 -8.91 4.32
CA ILE A 342 11.99 -9.35 4.57
C ILE A 342 11.14 -8.10 4.57
N LYS A 343 10.51 -7.84 3.44
CA LYS A 343 9.65 -6.68 3.31
C LYS A 343 8.41 -6.88 4.19
N GLY A 344 8.15 -5.93 5.07
CA GLY A 344 7.10 -6.05 6.07
C GLY A 344 6.38 -4.73 6.30
N ILE A 345 5.08 -4.82 6.52
CA ILE A 345 4.28 -3.68 6.97
C ILE A 345 4.70 -3.34 8.39
N LYS A 346 5.00 -2.06 8.63
CA LYS A 346 5.09 -1.44 9.95
C LYS A 346 3.73 -0.86 10.29
N SER A 347 3.30 -1.07 11.52
CA SER A 347 1.97 -0.76 12.03
C SER A 347 2.02 -0.18 13.43
N LEU A 348 0.87 0.01 14.07
CA LEU A 348 0.79 0.50 15.45
C LEU A 348 1.65 -0.34 16.39
N TYR A 349 2.40 0.34 17.24
CA TYR A 349 3.38 -0.19 18.20
C TYR A 349 4.69 -0.73 17.60
N ASP A 350 4.85 -0.74 16.27
CA ASP A 350 6.13 -1.03 15.66
C ASP A 350 7.12 0.12 15.86
N THR A 351 8.39 -0.23 16.05
CA THR A 351 9.49 0.73 16.07
C THR A 351 10.02 0.95 14.65
N ILE A 352 10.08 2.22 14.25
CA ILE A 352 10.56 2.64 12.94
C ILE A 352 11.77 3.58 13.09
N THR A 353 12.76 3.44 12.21
CA THR A 353 13.83 4.44 12.06
C THR A 353 13.34 5.65 11.26
N ALA A 354 13.45 6.85 11.81
CA ALA A 354 13.10 8.10 11.14
C ALA A 354 14.18 9.18 11.33
N SER A 355 14.23 10.15 10.40
CA SER A 355 15.05 11.35 10.59
C SER A 355 14.21 12.42 11.28
N LEU A 356 14.52 12.71 12.55
CA LEU A 356 13.82 13.69 13.38
C LEU A 356 14.52 15.03 13.27
N GLY A 357 13.82 16.05 12.78
CA GLY A 357 14.31 17.40 12.58
C GLY A 357 13.78 18.37 13.63
N LYS A 358 14.65 19.25 14.14
CA LYS A 358 14.25 20.38 14.98
C LYS A 358 15.04 21.65 14.70
N LYS A 359 14.42 22.80 14.92
CA LYS A 359 15.05 24.13 14.91
C LYS A 359 14.85 24.77 16.26
N VAL A 360 15.95 24.98 16.97
CA VAL A 360 15.98 25.68 18.26
C VAL A 360 16.47 27.11 18.05
N VAL A 361 15.91 28.05 18.79
CA VAL A 361 16.31 29.47 18.80
C VAL A 361 16.63 29.93 20.22
N SER A 362 17.49 30.92 20.36
CA SER A 362 17.80 31.52 21.68
C SER A 362 16.67 32.44 22.18
N THR A 363 15.98 33.09 21.24
CA THR A 363 14.91 34.06 21.49
C THR A 363 13.69 33.69 20.66
N LEU A 364 12.50 33.83 21.24
CA LEU A 364 11.25 33.56 20.52
C LEU A 364 11.11 34.52 19.33
N PRO A 365 10.50 34.07 18.22
CA PRO A 365 10.26 34.93 17.06
C PRO A 365 9.36 36.11 17.41
N TYR A 366 9.54 37.22 16.70
CA TYR A 366 8.67 38.41 16.76
C TYR A 366 8.47 38.96 15.35
N GLY A 367 7.23 39.28 14.98
CA GLY A 367 6.89 39.76 13.64
C GLY A 367 7.08 38.70 12.56
N SER A 368 6.92 37.42 12.92
CA SER A 368 7.17 36.30 11.99
C SER A 368 6.28 36.38 10.76
N THR A 369 6.89 36.21 9.59
CA THR A 369 6.17 36.03 8.32
C THR A 369 6.17 34.57 7.90
N LEU A 370 5.30 34.17 6.98
CA LEU A 370 5.32 32.82 6.41
C LEU A 370 6.71 32.46 5.86
N ASN A 371 7.36 33.38 5.13
CA ASN A 371 8.70 33.15 4.56
C ASN A 371 9.76 32.96 5.65
N THR A 372 9.67 33.69 6.76
CA THR A 372 10.54 33.50 7.92
C THR A 372 10.42 32.07 8.45
N ILE A 373 9.19 31.57 8.61
CA ILE A 373 8.92 30.24 9.16
C ILE A 373 9.32 29.14 8.17
N LEU A 374 9.04 29.30 6.88
CA LEU A 374 9.53 28.39 5.84
C LEU A 374 11.06 28.36 5.82
N GLY A 375 11.74 29.48 6.11
CA GLY A 375 13.19 29.55 6.28
C GLY A 375 13.70 28.68 7.44
N TYR A 376 12.91 28.46 8.50
CA TYR A 376 13.29 27.55 9.58
C TYR A 376 13.45 26.12 9.08
N PHE A 377 12.60 25.67 8.14
CA PHE A 377 12.67 24.31 7.57
C PHE A 377 14.01 24.03 6.88
N ASN A 378 14.59 25.03 6.22
CA ASN A 378 15.90 24.91 5.56
C ASN A 378 17.07 24.82 6.56
N THR A 379 16.83 25.13 7.84
CA THR A 379 17.85 25.12 8.90
C THR A 379 17.57 24.10 10.00
N LEU A 380 16.62 23.19 9.77
CA LEU A 380 16.37 22.07 10.67
C LEU A 380 17.63 21.23 10.78
N THR A 381 18.11 21.03 12.01
CA THR A 381 19.10 19.99 12.27
C THR A 381 18.37 18.68 12.44
N SER A 382 18.74 17.66 11.67
CA SER A 382 18.16 16.32 11.77
C SER A 382 19.13 15.33 12.36
N GLN A 383 18.59 14.37 13.11
CA GLN A 383 19.30 13.15 13.50
C GLN A 383 18.45 11.94 13.15
N SER A 384 19.09 10.86 12.73
CA SER A 384 18.39 9.58 12.65
C SER A 384 18.09 9.10 14.07
N GLY A 385 16.88 8.60 14.29
CA GLY A 385 16.46 8.01 15.56
C GLY A 385 15.36 6.99 15.35
N GLU A 386 14.97 6.32 16.42
CA GLU A 386 13.87 5.37 16.43
C GLU A 386 12.64 6.00 17.09
N VAL A 387 11.46 5.75 16.51
CA VAL A 387 10.17 6.15 17.07
C VAL A 387 9.21 4.98 17.02
N THR A 388 8.38 4.82 18.04
CA THR A 388 7.33 3.80 18.08
C THR A 388 6.03 4.39 17.57
N LEU A 389 5.44 3.79 16.53
CA LEU A 389 4.16 4.22 15.96
C LEU A 389 3.04 4.05 16.97
N GLY A 390 2.22 5.09 17.18
CA GLY A 390 1.20 5.08 18.25
C GLY A 390 1.78 5.02 19.67
N GLY A 391 3.10 5.19 19.81
CA GLY A 391 3.84 5.10 21.07
C GLY A 391 3.99 6.44 21.79
N GLY A 392 4.94 6.47 22.74
CA GLY A 392 5.23 7.66 23.54
C GLY A 392 5.78 8.84 22.73
N ALA A 393 5.49 10.06 23.20
CA ALA A 393 5.92 11.29 22.55
C ALA A 393 7.46 11.44 22.52
N VAL A 394 7.99 12.01 21.44
CA VAL A 394 9.37 12.52 21.42
C VAL A 394 9.41 13.88 22.11
N SER A 395 10.08 13.97 23.25
CA SER A 395 10.16 15.22 24.04
C SER A 395 11.12 16.25 23.43
N LEU A 396 10.72 17.52 23.48
CA LEU A 396 11.47 18.70 23.03
C LEU A 396 11.57 19.78 24.13
N SER A 397 11.10 19.47 25.34
CA SER A 397 10.74 20.43 26.40
C SER A 397 11.91 21.19 27.04
N ASP A 398 13.16 20.89 26.68
CA ASP A 398 14.35 21.58 27.18
C ASP A 398 14.74 22.81 26.34
N ARG A 399 14.01 23.10 25.24
CA ARG A 399 14.46 24.06 24.22
C ARG A 399 13.31 24.85 23.60
N LYS A 400 13.58 26.13 23.29
CA LYS A 400 12.68 26.97 22.48
C LYS A 400 12.70 26.52 21.02
N THR A 401 11.94 25.48 20.72
CA THR A 401 11.88 24.85 19.40
C THR A 401 10.80 25.50 18.55
N VAL A 402 11.15 26.09 17.41
CA VAL A 402 10.22 26.86 16.55
C VAL A 402 9.87 26.16 15.25
N ALA A 403 10.57 25.08 14.92
CA ALA A 403 10.17 24.16 13.86
C ALA A 403 10.57 22.74 14.21
N VAL A 404 9.74 21.80 13.80
CA VAL A 404 9.91 20.36 13.97
C VAL A 404 9.56 19.67 12.68
N GLY A 405 10.11 18.48 12.45
CA GLY A 405 9.72 17.71 11.30
C GLY A 405 10.24 16.29 11.36
N GLN A 406 9.73 15.48 10.45
CA GLN A 406 10.14 14.10 10.31
C GLN A 406 10.27 13.73 8.84
N LYS A 407 11.35 13.03 8.51
CA LYS A 407 11.56 12.43 7.19
C LYS A 407 11.63 10.90 7.31
N LEU A 408 10.86 10.24 6.46
CA LEU A 408 10.71 8.80 6.33
C LEU A 408 11.38 8.33 5.04
N ALA A 409 12.68 8.02 5.13
CA ALA A 409 13.49 7.69 3.95
C ALA A 409 13.47 6.19 3.58
N LYS A 410 13.05 5.31 4.51
CA LYS A 410 13.05 3.85 4.33
C LYS A 410 11.68 3.26 4.05
N TYR A 411 10.65 4.10 4.02
CA TYR A 411 9.27 3.64 3.95
C TYR A 411 8.61 4.08 2.65
N GLU A 412 7.72 3.23 2.17
CA GLU A 412 6.82 3.51 1.06
C GLU A 412 5.36 3.43 1.51
N PHE A 413 4.53 4.21 0.81
CA PHE A 413 3.09 4.23 0.96
C PHE A 413 2.49 3.84 -0.38
N GLU A 414 1.56 2.88 -0.40
CA GLU A 414 0.90 2.46 -1.64
C GLU A 414 -0.61 2.79 -1.60
N GLU A 415 -1.35 2.42 -0.55
CA GLU A 415 -2.81 2.64 -0.44
C GLU A 415 -3.18 3.44 0.82
N CYS A 416 -4.17 4.33 0.79
CA CYS A 416 -5.06 4.59 1.92
C CYS A 416 -6.49 4.86 1.42
N THR A 417 -7.39 3.90 1.54
CA THR A 417 -8.77 4.09 1.10
C THR A 417 -9.66 4.52 2.27
N ASP A 418 -10.10 5.78 2.27
CA ASP A 418 -11.21 6.26 3.12
C ASP A 418 -12.59 5.87 2.52
N HIS A 419 -12.63 4.84 1.66
CA HIS A 419 -13.83 4.42 0.94
C HIS A 419 -14.89 3.89 1.93
N GLY A 420 -16.15 4.30 1.75
CA GLY A 420 -17.24 3.91 2.65
C GLY A 420 -17.20 4.54 4.05
N GLY A 421 -16.29 5.49 4.30
CA GLY A 421 -16.16 6.14 5.61
C GLY A 421 -15.38 5.34 6.65
N GLN A 422 -14.72 4.25 6.24
CA GLN A 422 -13.73 3.58 7.08
C GLN A 422 -12.46 4.41 7.09
N ILE A 423 -12.13 5.00 8.25
CA ILE A 423 -10.92 5.80 8.43
C ILE A 423 -9.76 4.83 8.67
N LEU A 424 -8.63 5.01 7.99
CA LEU A 424 -7.38 4.25 8.19
C LEU A 424 -7.34 2.83 7.60
N ASN A 425 -8.01 2.58 6.47
CA ASN A 425 -7.72 1.38 5.68
C ASN A 425 -6.52 1.66 4.76
N GLY A 426 -5.52 0.77 4.72
CA GLY A 426 -4.25 0.96 3.99
C GLY A 426 -3.11 1.65 4.78
N ASP A 427 -2.05 2.03 4.06
CA ASP A 427 -0.88 2.81 4.47
C ASP A 427 -1.16 4.31 4.66
N TYR A 428 -0.85 4.82 5.84
CA TYR A 428 -0.98 6.23 6.17
C TYR A 428 0.13 6.66 7.13
N TYR A 429 0.38 7.95 7.21
CA TYR A 429 1.28 8.50 8.22
C TYR A 429 0.73 9.78 8.83
N ILE A 430 0.55 9.77 10.15
CA ILE A 430 0.12 10.90 10.95
C ILE A 430 1.31 11.44 11.73
N TYR A 431 1.55 12.74 11.57
CA TYR A 431 2.50 13.50 12.35
C TYR A 431 1.76 14.54 13.18
N GLN A 432 1.97 14.49 14.49
CA GLN A 432 1.40 15.46 15.43
C GLN A 432 2.53 16.21 16.12
N ALA A 433 2.31 17.49 16.34
CA ALA A 433 3.22 18.36 17.05
C ALA A 433 2.43 19.13 18.12
N LEU A 434 2.90 19.06 19.37
CA LEU A 434 2.31 19.80 20.48
C LEU A 434 3.05 21.09 20.67
N LEU A 435 2.30 22.18 20.78
CA LEU A 435 2.79 23.53 20.98
C LEU A 435 2.26 24.12 22.27
N GLN A 436 3.04 25.04 22.84
CA GLN A 436 2.66 25.84 23.99
C GLN A 436 3.02 27.31 23.79
N TYR A 437 2.27 28.18 24.46
CA TYR A 437 2.61 29.58 24.63
C TYR A 437 3.75 29.72 25.64
N GLU A 438 4.82 30.43 25.26
CA GLU A 438 6.07 30.50 26.03
C GLU A 438 6.52 31.95 26.33
N SER A 439 5.70 32.94 26.00
CA SER A 439 6.09 34.35 26.19
C SER A 439 5.79 34.84 27.61
N THR A 440 6.76 35.50 28.22
CA THR A 440 6.58 36.15 29.53
C THR A 440 5.71 37.41 29.48
N SER A 441 5.36 37.89 28.28
CA SER A 441 4.58 39.12 28.12
C SER A 441 3.13 39.00 28.57
N GLY A 442 2.58 37.78 28.68
CA GLY A 442 1.18 37.55 29.08
C GLY A 442 0.17 38.17 28.14
N THR A 443 0.56 38.47 26.89
CA THR A 443 -0.30 39.07 25.87
C THR A 443 -0.50 38.12 24.70
N SER A 444 -1.74 38.05 24.21
CA SER A 444 -2.05 37.31 23.00
C SER A 444 -1.42 37.96 21.76
N VAL A 445 -1.11 37.18 20.74
CA VAL A 445 -0.65 37.69 19.43
C VAL A 445 -1.25 36.86 18.31
N SER A 446 -1.82 37.53 17.31
CA SER A 446 -2.16 36.88 16.03
C SER A 446 -0.89 36.75 15.21
N THR A 447 -0.59 35.53 14.80
CA THR A 447 0.65 35.21 14.10
C THR A 447 0.39 34.13 13.06
N VAL A 448 1.46 33.70 12.41
CA VAL A 448 1.43 32.71 11.34
C VAL A 448 2.28 31.51 11.74
N GLY A 449 1.90 30.34 11.27
CA GLY A 449 2.65 29.10 11.29
C GLY A 449 2.77 28.55 9.88
N ALA A 450 3.49 27.46 9.73
CA ALA A 450 3.62 26.77 8.45
C ALA A 450 3.53 25.26 8.63
N LEU A 451 2.96 24.61 7.62
CA LEU A 451 3.09 23.18 7.37
C LEU A 451 3.76 23.00 6.03
N GLN A 452 4.73 22.10 5.94
CA GLN A 452 5.35 21.68 4.69
C GLN A 452 5.23 20.17 4.55
N LEU A 453 4.75 19.75 3.39
CA LEU A 453 4.74 18.37 2.94
C LEU A 453 5.73 18.23 1.80
N LYS A 454 6.59 17.20 1.85
CA LYS A 454 7.36 16.73 0.70
C LYS A 454 7.25 15.22 0.57
N PHE A 455 7.28 14.72 -0.65
CA PHE A 455 7.35 13.29 -0.94
C PHE A 455 7.83 13.11 -2.37
N ASP A 456 8.28 11.91 -2.68
CA ASP A 456 8.68 11.52 -4.02
C ASP A 456 7.70 10.47 -4.53
N VAL A 457 7.29 10.60 -5.78
CA VAL A 457 6.43 9.62 -6.46
C VAL A 457 7.30 8.66 -7.23
N TYR A 458 7.09 7.36 -7.00
CA TYR A 458 7.78 6.27 -7.67
C TYR A 458 6.78 5.43 -8.44
N ASP A 459 7.12 5.10 -9.67
CA ASP A 459 6.42 4.12 -10.47
C ASP A 459 7.28 2.84 -10.51
N LYS A 460 6.69 1.70 -10.15
CA LYS A 460 7.41 0.41 -10.10
C LYS A 460 8.02 0.03 -11.45
N SER A 461 7.46 0.47 -12.59
CA SER A 461 8.04 0.18 -13.91
C SER A 461 8.97 1.26 -14.46
N VAL A 462 9.00 2.46 -13.85
CA VAL A 462 9.87 3.57 -14.25
C VAL A 462 10.33 4.28 -12.98
N PRO A 463 11.60 4.14 -12.55
CA PRO A 463 12.11 4.88 -11.41
C PRO A 463 12.29 6.37 -11.79
N SER A 464 11.19 7.09 -11.96
CA SER A 464 11.18 8.56 -11.97
C SER A 464 10.99 9.00 -10.52
N THR A 465 11.83 9.90 -10.02
CA THR A 465 11.69 10.53 -8.70
C THR A 465 11.18 11.95 -8.88
N THR A 466 9.88 12.11 -9.15
CA THR A 466 9.31 13.47 -9.14
C THR A 466 9.06 13.86 -7.70
N SER A 467 9.87 14.81 -7.20
CA SER A 467 9.69 15.34 -5.85
C SER A 467 8.57 16.37 -5.84
N VAL A 468 7.58 16.16 -4.97
CA VAL A 468 6.47 17.07 -4.72
C VAL A 468 6.75 17.82 -3.42
N SER A 469 6.50 19.13 -3.41
CA SER A 469 6.63 19.98 -2.22
C SER A 469 5.47 20.95 -2.14
N GLN A 470 4.71 20.90 -1.05
CA GLN A 470 3.59 21.80 -0.79
C GLN A 470 3.76 22.51 0.55
N ASN A 471 3.55 23.82 0.56
CA ASN A 471 3.56 24.65 1.76
C ASN A 471 2.16 25.15 2.08
N PHE A 472 1.84 25.27 3.36
CA PHE A 472 0.57 25.77 3.87
C PHE A 472 0.82 26.87 4.91
N GLN A 473 0.07 27.96 4.80
CA GLN A 473 0.04 29.00 5.83
C GLN A 473 -0.99 28.63 6.90
N LEU A 474 -0.56 28.59 8.16
CA LEU A 474 -1.42 28.27 9.30
C LEU A 474 -1.64 29.54 10.13
N ASN A 475 -2.75 30.23 9.95
CA ASN A 475 -3.06 31.42 10.76
C ASN A 475 -3.61 30.99 12.12
N TYR A 476 -3.06 31.56 13.21
CA TYR A 476 -3.50 31.24 14.57
C TYR A 476 -3.22 32.41 15.54
N THR A 477 -3.83 32.33 16.72
CA THR A 477 -3.52 33.23 17.84
C THR A 477 -2.76 32.44 18.91
N ALA A 478 -1.64 32.98 19.37
CA ALA A 478 -0.96 32.51 20.58
C ALA A 478 -1.55 33.26 21.78
N ILE A 479 -2.01 32.51 22.78
CA ILE A 479 -2.84 32.98 23.90
C ILE A 479 -2.18 32.51 25.22
N PRO A 480 -1.97 33.41 26.19
CA PRO A 480 -1.44 33.06 27.51
C PRO A 480 -2.32 32.10 28.32
#